data_AF-A0A954G844-F1
#
_entry.id   AF-A0A954G844-F1
#
_cell.length_a   1.000
_cell.length_b   1.000
_cell.length_c   1.000
_cell.angle_alpha   90.00
_cell.angle_beta   90.00
_cell.angle_gamma   90.00
#
_symmetry.space_group_name_H-M   'P 1'
#
loop_
_entity.id
_entity.type
_entity.pdbx_description
1 polymer ?
#
loop_
_entity_poly.entity_id
_entity_poly.type
_entity_poly.pdbx_seq_one_letter_code
_entity_poly.pdbx_strand_id
1 'polypeptide(L)'
;MKSSLFFRFSTLLVLLLSPLLNGSLSFAADQKTGSLEFSSIQIGFDGLYKVGRWVPVYLEVKTDSPLDVQLCVVARSPDGNPTEVPSQVYLLKTPGTHHLYSEFKTGLLDSPLKIRLRDAETQSILKEVSYAPQSKQNQFTGIGLKQSVELWATIDSVAGLEPVTPDSLADLDQNLDQYAALIEDQSSLPESAYGYDTLDTLIVDSDFSSSDQKNEAIREWVANGGHLVLCVGADIEAYQQSQYAGWVPVKTLGTKNVRDLSSLELYAAVRSRIRGVATASRIEISTGEVLATGLDGPLLVRVPYGLGIVTFLALDLDTSPLMNWDGLNNLSRKLATRAKQPLASSQQNAVLGKRISQTGISELETQLFHSQQNFPGINRPSHWWVMALILIYLLVIGPLDYFLVHRILKKPHITWITFPAMVLIAIAWGGFTAFQDNGSVLHSTQLNVVDYDVAEGQMRGRFYLNLYSPETRRYQVNVKSSVPAESKDQPFFPTHLSWNGLPESTFAGMYRSAEGTITGPEYQFSEQSKGIENLPVLKWGTKSLLAEWNQQKSDLVTS
;
A
#
# COMPACT_ATOMS: atom_id res chain seq x y z
N MET A 1 -36.07 63.89 -27.11
CA MET A 1 -35.33 63.48 -28.32
C MET A 1 -33.85 63.36 -27.96
N LYS A 2 -33.28 62.16 -28.15
CA LYS A 2 -31.87 61.80 -28.40
C LYS A 2 -30.85 62.18 -27.32
N SER A 3 -30.59 61.34 -26.32
CA SER A 3 -29.71 60.13 -26.31
C SER A 3 -28.21 60.45 -26.45
N SER A 4 -27.49 60.45 -25.32
CA SER A 4 -26.03 60.33 -25.26
C SER A 4 -25.65 59.17 -24.33
N LEU A 5 -25.91 57.96 -24.83
CA LEU A 5 -25.57 56.68 -24.22
C LEU A 5 -24.71 55.92 -25.23
N PHE A 6 -23.56 56.47 -25.61
CA PHE A 6 -22.71 55.86 -26.64
C PHE A 6 -21.24 56.31 -26.51
N PHE A 7 -20.64 56.23 -25.31
CA PHE A 7 -19.18 56.38 -25.20
C PHE A 7 -18.59 55.75 -23.93
N ARG A 8 -19.04 54.56 -23.52
CA ARG A 8 -18.35 53.72 -22.50
C ARG A 8 -18.53 52.22 -22.72
N PHE A 9 -18.54 51.76 -23.98
CA PHE A 9 -18.66 50.33 -24.31
C PHE A 9 -17.54 49.80 -25.22
N SER A 10 -16.60 50.64 -25.66
CA SER A 10 -15.55 50.24 -26.61
C SER A 10 -14.26 49.71 -25.94
N THR A 11 -14.01 50.07 -24.68
CA THR A 11 -12.81 49.60 -23.95
C THR A 11 -12.97 48.25 -23.26
N LEU A 12 -14.20 47.71 -23.15
CA LEU A 12 -14.47 46.42 -22.51
C LEU A 12 -14.55 45.24 -23.49
N LEU A 13 -14.67 45.50 -24.80
CA LEU A 13 -14.78 44.45 -25.82
C LEU A 13 -13.41 44.01 -26.39
N VAL A 14 -12.37 44.85 -26.28
CA VAL A 14 -11.01 44.55 -26.79
C VAL A 14 -10.19 43.68 -25.82
N LEU A 15 -10.62 43.53 -24.57
CA LEU A 15 -9.96 42.67 -23.56
C LEU A 15 -10.54 41.25 -23.48
N LEU A 16 -11.58 40.95 -24.27
CA LEU A 16 -12.28 39.66 -24.28
C LEU A 16 -11.96 38.77 -25.49
N LEU A 17 -10.98 39.15 -26.32
CA LEU A 17 -10.56 38.42 -27.53
C LEU A 17 -9.05 38.18 -27.65
N SER A 18 -8.29 38.37 -26.57
CA SER A 18 -6.82 38.22 -26.55
C SER A 18 -6.24 36.98 -25.84
N PRO A 19 -6.93 35.82 -25.72
CA PRO A 19 -6.24 34.56 -25.46
C PRO A 19 -6.50 33.55 -26.59
N LEU A 20 -6.27 33.93 -27.86
CA LEU A 20 -6.32 32.99 -28.99
C LEU A 20 -5.08 33.04 -29.90
N LEU A 21 -4.05 33.81 -29.54
CA LEU A 21 -2.76 33.82 -30.24
C LEU A 21 -1.59 33.76 -29.25
N ASN A 22 -1.52 32.70 -28.46
CA ASN A 22 -0.26 32.16 -27.98
C ASN A 22 -0.28 30.67 -28.29
N GLY A 23 -0.15 30.36 -29.58
CA GLY A 23 0.26 29.03 -29.99
C GLY A 23 1.61 28.78 -29.33
N SER A 24 1.62 27.89 -28.35
CA SER A 24 2.83 27.27 -27.85
C SER A 24 3.56 26.71 -29.06
N LEU A 25 4.64 27.38 -29.46
CA LEU A 25 5.70 26.79 -30.28
C LEU A 25 6.28 25.66 -29.43
N SER A 26 5.67 24.48 -29.58
CA SER A 26 6.29 23.24 -29.17
C SER A 26 7.48 23.07 -30.10
N PHE A 27 8.67 23.45 -29.62
CA PHE A 27 9.89 22.88 -30.17
C PHE A 27 9.85 21.40 -29.84
N ALA A 28 9.25 20.61 -30.73
CA ALA A 28 9.62 19.23 -30.88
C ALA A 28 11.09 19.25 -31.30
N ALA A 29 11.98 19.19 -30.32
CA ALA A 29 13.28 18.61 -30.56
C ALA A 29 12.98 17.17 -30.96
N ASP A 30 12.97 16.92 -32.26
CA ASP A 30 13.02 15.60 -32.86
C ASP A 30 14.44 15.07 -32.58
N GLN A 31 14.73 14.81 -31.31
CA GLN A 31 15.82 13.94 -30.94
C GLN A 31 15.36 12.56 -31.40
N LYS A 32 16.13 11.99 -32.32
CA LYS A 32 16.05 10.57 -32.67
C LYS A 32 16.23 9.75 -31.39
N THR A 33 15.15 9.52 -30.66
CA THR A 33 15.07 8.46 -29.68
C THR A 33 15.21 7.17 -30.48
N GLY A 34 16.22 6.36 -30.18
CA GLY A 34 16.20 4.97 -30.62
C GLY A 34 14.84 4.36 -30.24
N SER A 35 14.33 3.44 -31.06
CA SER A 35 13.05 2.79 -30.80
C SER A 35 13.09 2.17 -29.39
N LEU A 36 12.28 2.73 -28.49
CA LEU A 36 12.04 2.21 -27.14
C LEU A 36 10.63 1.64 -27.13
N GLU A 37 10.56 0.31 -27.02
CA GLU A 37 9.31 -0.43 -27.00
C GLU A 37 9.16 -1.17 -25.68
N PHE A 38 7.95 -1.11 -25.12
CA PHE A 38 7.58 -1.89 -23.94
C PHE A 38 7.11 -3.25 -24.43
N SER A 39 7.85 -4.30 -24.09
CA SER A 39 7.57 -5.67 -24.52
C SER A 39 6.58 -6.37 -23.60
N SER A 40 6.74 -6.19 -22.29
CA SER A 40 5.87 -6.77 -21.27
C SER A 40 5.83 -5.88 -20.03
N ILE A 41 4.67 -5.85 -19.36
CA ILE A 41 4.46 -5.13 -18.10
C ILE A 41 3.76 -6.09 -17.13
N GLN A 42 4.43 -6.37 -16.02
CA GLN A 42 3.86 -7.16 -14.93
C GLN A 42 3.67 -6.27 -13.70
N ILE A 43 2.49 -6.36 -13.10
CA ILE A 43 2.12 -5.60 -11.91
C ILE A 43 1.76 -6.56 -10.79
N GLY A 44 2.34 -6.36 -9.61
CA GLY A 44 2.09 -7.22 -8.46
C GLY A 44 2.42 -8.67 -8.77
N PHE A 45 1.59 -9.58 -8.27
CA PHE A 45 1.71 -11.02 -8.50
C PHE A 45 0.52 -11.47 -9.34
N ASP A 46 0.77 -11.85 -10.60
CA ASP A 46 -0.26 -12.11 -11.62
C ASP A 46 -1.34 -11.02 -11.75
N GLY A 47 -0.94 -9.75 -11.66
CA GLY A 47 -1.87 -8.63 -11.72
C GLY A 47 -2.62 -8.38 -10.41
N LEU A 48 -2.48 -9.21 -9.39
CA LEU A 48 -3.09 -9.00 -8.07
C LEU A 48 -2.16 -8.19 -7.17
N TYR A 49 -2.73 -7.21 -6.47
CA TYR A 49 -2.00 -6.46 -5.45
C TYR A 49 -2.91 -5.89 -4.36
N LYS A 50 -2.36 -5.47 -3.22
CA LYS A 50 -3.15 -4.87 -2.13
C LYS A 50 -3.05 -3.35 -2.12
N VAL A 51 -4.19 -2.67 -1.96
CA VAL A 51 -4.23 -1.21 -1.81
C VAL A 51 -3.57 -0.81 -0.47
N GLY A 52 -2.78 0.26 -0.49
CA GLY A 52 -2.05 0.73 0.69
C GLY A 52 -0.81 -0.08 1.04
N ARG A 53 -0.42 -1.05 0.20
CA ARG A 53 0.83 -1.82 0.28
C ARG A 53 1.74 -1.46 -0.87
N TRP A 54 3.03 -1.72 -0.70
CA TRP A 54 3.99 -1.61 -1.80
C TRP A 54 3.79 -2.75 -2.78
N VAL A 55 3.84 -2.41 -4.07
CA VAL A 55 3.53 -3.30 -5.18
C VAL A 55 4.68 -3.29 -6.16
N PRO A 56 5.27 -4.46 -6.49
CA PRO A 56 6.34 -4.55 -7.48
C PRO A 56 5.78 -4.32 -8.90
N VAL A 57 6.59 -3.71 -9.74
CA VAL A 57 6.33 -3.54 -11.17
C VAL A 57 7.57 -3.92 -11.95
N TYR A 58 7.40 -4.86 -12.88
CA TYR A 58 8.43 -5.26 -13.82
C TYR A 58 8.08 -4.77 -15.20
N LEU A 59 9.05 -4.15 -15.85
CA LEU A 59 8.94 -3.66 -17.22
C LEU A 59 10.05 -4.27 -18.06
N GLU A 60 9.66 -4.99 -19.10
CA GLU A 60 10.58 -5.44 -20.14
C GLU A 60 10.64 -4.37 -21.24
N VAL A 61 11.81 -3.78 -21.43
CA VAL A 61 12.07 -2.73 -22.42
C VAL A 61 13.05 -3.25 -23.46
N LYS A 62 12.69 -3.05 -24.73
CA LYS A 62 13.59 -3.24 -25.84
C LYS A 62 14.13 -1.90 -26.30
N THR A 63 15.46 -1.80 -26.39
CA THR A 63 16.16 -0.60 -26.89
C THR A 63 17.12 -0.94 -28.02
N ASP A 64 17.17 -0.07 -29.02
CA ASP A 64 18.12 -0.18 -30.14
C ASP A 64 19.40 0.64 -29.93
N SER A 65 19.44 1.49 -28.91
CA SER A 65 20.56 2.37 -28.61
C SER A 65 20.89 2.39 -27.12
N PRO A 66 22.16 2.60 -26.75
CA PRO A 66 22.52 2.79 -25.36
C PRO A 66 21.85 4.04 -24.77
N LEU A 67 21.23 3.91 -23.60
CA LEU A 67 20.52 5.00 -22.93
C LEU A 67 20.44 4.77 -21.42
N ASP A 68 20.55 5.84 -20.65
CA ASP A 68 20.38 5.80 -19.20
C ASP A 68 18.96 6.23 -18.86
N VAL A 69 18.22 5.34 -18.21
CA VAL A 69 16.77 5.50 -18.00
C VAL A 69 16.36 5.30 -16.56
N GLN A 70 15.26 5.92 -16.17
CA GLN A 70 14.63 5.77 -14.86
C GLN A 70 13.16 5.39 -15.04
N LEU A 71 12.76 4.28 -14.42
CA LEU A 71 11.38 3.81 -14.44
C LEU A 71 10.59 4.49 -13.32
N CYS A 72 9.54 5.21 -13.67
CA CYS A 72 8.67 5.90 -12.73
C CYS A 72 7.24 5.35 -12.82
N VAL A 73 6.66 5.03 -11.68
CA VAL A 73 5.25 4.59 -11.61
C VAL A 73 4.43 5.65 -10.88
N VAL A 74 3.33 6.06 -11.52
CA VAL A 74 2.39 7.04 -10.96
C VAL A 74 1.09 6.35 -10.57
N ALA A 75 0.71 6.51 -9.30
CA ALA A 75 -0.54 6.03 -8.74
C ALA A 75 -1.28 7.16 -8.00
N ARG A 76 -2.52 6.93 -7.56
CA ARG A 76 -3.24 7.89 -6.70
C ARG A 76 -3.00 7.56 -5.23
N SER A 77 -2.75 8.58 -4.42
CA SER A 77 -2.79 8.48 -2.95
C SER A 77 -4.22 8.43 -2.41
N PRO A 78 -4.45 8.15 -1.12
CA PRO A 78 -5.81 8.00 -0.55
C PRO A 78 -6.70 9.25 -0.70
N ASP A 79 -6.09 10.43 -0.78
CA ASP A 79 -6.77 11.69 -1.02
C ASP A 79 -6.90 12.05 -2.51
N GLY A 80 -6.53 11.14 -3.41
CA GLY A 80 -6.69 11.26 -4.86
C GLY A 80 -5.57 12.03 -5.57
N ASN A 81 -4.57 12.54 -4.85
CA ASN A 81 -3.43 13.22 -5.46
C ASN A 81 -2.49 12.21 -6.14
N PRO A 82 -1.96 12.50 -7.36
CA PRO A 82 -1.00 11.64 -8.02
C PRO A 82 0.32 11.57 -7.26
N THR A 83 0.88 10.36 -7.16
CA THR A 83 2.16 10.07 -6.52
C THR A 83 3.07 9.37 -7.50
N GLU A 84 4.27 9.89 -7.69
CA GLU A 84 5.29 9.27 -8.56
C GLU A 84 6.39 8.64 -7.69
N VAL A 85 6.70 7.38 -7.97
CA VAL A 85 7.78 6.63 -7.32
C VAL A 85 8.85 6.34 -8.38
N PRO A 86 10.06 6.92 -8.26
CA PRO A 86 11.16 6.65 -9.16
C PRO A 86 11.93 5.39 -8.75
N SER A 87 12.35 4.59 -9.74
CA SER A 87 13.32 3.51 -9.57
C SER A 87 14.74 4.04 -9.43
N GLN A 88 15.69 3.13 -9.21
CA GLN A 88 17.11 3.39 -9.50
C GLN A 88 17.32 3.73 -10.99
N VAL A 89 18.45 4.35 -11.30
CA VAL A 89 18.86 4.63 -12.68
C VAL A 89 19.44 3.36 -13.31
N TYR A 90 18.91 2.97 -14.47
CA TYR A 90 19.36 1.83 -15.25
C TYR A 90 20.21 2.29 -16.43
N LEU A 91 21.46 1.80 -16.48
CA LEU A 91 22.42 2.11 -17.53
C LEU A 91 22.30 1.07 -18.66
N LEU A 92 21.46 1.33 -19.68
CA LEU A 92 21.24 0.38 -20.78
C LEU A 92 22.38 0.52 -21.78
N LYS A 93 23.52 -0.14 -21.54
CA LYS A 93 24.74 0.04 -22.36
C LYS A 93 24.71 -0.67 -23.71
N THR A 94 23.85 -1.66 -23.88
CA THR A 94 23.78 -2.51 -25.08
C THR A 94 22.37 -2.50 -25.68
N PRO A 95 22.24 -2.46 -27.02
CA PRO A 95 20.97 -2.76 -27.67
C PRO A 95 20.48 -4.15 -27.28
N GLY A 96 19.18 -4.28 -27.01
CA GLY A 96 18.59 -5.54 -26.58
C GLY A 96 17.41 -5.34 -25.64
N THR A 97 16.97 -6.46 -25.07
CA THR A 97 15.93 -6.52 -24.06
C THR A 97 16.55 -6.34 -22.67
N HIS A 98 15.95 -5.47 -21.86
CA HIS A 98 16.34 -5.20 -20.49
C HIS A 98 15.13 -5.29 -19.57
N HIS A 99 15.34 -5.83 -18.36
CA HIS A 99 14.32 -5.93 -17.33
C HIS A 99 14.54 -4.82 -16.30
N LEU A 100 13.52 -3.99 -16.13
CA LEU A 100 13.50 -2.87 -15.20
C LEU A 100 12.54 -3.19 -14.06
N TYR A 101 12.88 -2.73 -12.86
CA TYR A 101 12.10 -2.92 -11.65
C TYR A 101 11.78 -1.57 -11.00
N SER A 102 10.56 -1.43 -10.54
CA SER A 102 10.14 -0.32 -9.69
C SER A 102 9.03 -0.79 -8.76
N GLU A 103 8.60 0.09 -7.87
CA GLU A 103 7.53 -0.15 -6.94
C GLU A 103 6.52 1.00 -6.99
N PHE A 104 5.29 0.75 -6.58
CA PHE A 104 4.33 1.81 -6.32
C PHE A 104 3.44 1.50 -5.13
N LYS A 105 2.77 2.53 -4.64
CA LYS A 105 1.74 2.43 -3.62
C LYS A 105 0.50 3.16 -4.09
N THR A 106 -0.60 2.44 -4.29
CA THR A 106 -1.91 3.04 -4.59
C THR A 106 -2.76 3.14 -3.33
N GLY A 107 -3.48 4.25 -3.18
CA GLY A 107 -4.34 4.55 -2.05
C GLY A 107 -5.82 4.39 -2.33
N LEU A 108 -6.20 3.92 -3.51
CA LEU A 108 -7.59 3.69 -3.89
C LEU A 108 -7.72 2.35 -4.63
N LEU A 109 -8.86 1.68 -4.46
CA LEU A 109 -9.27 0.55 -5.31
C LEU A 109 -9.50 1.05 -6.73
N ASP A 110 -9.29 0.19 -7.71
CA ASP A 110 -9.42 0.54 -9.13
C ASP A 110 -8.72 1.87 -9.45
N SER A 111 -7.47 2.03 -9.03
CA SER A 111 -6.73 3.25 -9.38
C SER A 111 -6.16 3.13 -10.79
N PRO A 112 -6.32 4.17 -11.65
CA PRO A 112 -5.48 4.29 -12.83
C PRO A 112 -4.00 4.34 -12.42
N LEU A 113 -3.15 3.84 -13.31
CA LEU A 113 -1.69 3.85 -13.17
C LEU A 113 -1.07 4.47 -14.41
N LYS A 114 0.08 5.12 -14.26
CA LYS A 114 0.93 5.50 -15.40
C LYS A 114 2.32 4.95 -15.18
N ILE A 115 2.85 4.27 -16.17
CA ILE A 115 4.23 3.77 -16.18
C ILE A 115 4.99 4.62 -17.16
N ARG A 116 6.03 5.30 -16.68
CA ARG A 116 6.86 6.22 -17.44
C ARG A 116 8.29 5.75 -17.45
N LEU A 117 8.91 5.87 -18.61
CA LEU A 117 10.36 5.81 -18.74
C LEU A 117 10.87 7.22 -18.94
N ARG A 118 11.73 7.67 -18.03
CA ARG A 118 12.39 8.99 -18.10
C ARG A 118 13.84 8.82 -18.48
N ASP A 119 14.36 9.82 -19.20
CA ASP A 119 15.79 9.98 -19.41
C ASP A 119 16.46 10.39 -18.10
N ALA A 120 17.56 9.72 -17.74
CA ALA A 120 18.20 9.93 -16.43
C ALA A 120 18.77 11.34 -16.26
N GLU A 121 19.29 11.94 -17.33
CA GLU A 121 19.95 13.25 -17.29
C GLU A 121 18.96 14.41 -17.41
N THR A 122 18.09 14.35 -18.41
CA THR A 122 17.15 15.44 -18.74
C THR A 122 15.83 15.33 -17.98
N GLN A 123 15.55 14.19 -17.35
CA GLN A 123 14.28 13.86 -16.69
C GLN A 123 13.05 13.96 -17.61
N SER A 124 13.29 14.03 -18.93
CA SER A 124 12.24 14.08 -19.95
C SER A 124 11.57 12.71 -20.09
N ILE A 125 10.28 12.71 -20.40
CA ILE A 125 9.50 11.47 -20.58
C ILE A 125 9.82 10.92 -21.97
N LEU A 126 10.48 9.77 -22.03
CA LEU A 126 10.81 9.05 -23.26
C LEU A 126 9.60 8.25 -23.76
N LYS A 127 8.90 7.59 -22.82
CA LYS A 127 7.72 6.77 -23.11
C LYS A 127 6.79 6.76 -21.90
N GLU A 128 5.48 6.73 -22.15
CA GLU A 128 4.46 6.57 -21.12
C GLU A 128 3.40 5.57 -21.60
N VAL A 129 2.98 4.69 -20.70
CA VAL A 129 1.79 3.85 -20.85
C VAL A 129 0.85 4.12 -19.68
N SER A 130 -0.40 4.37 -20.00
CA SER A 130 -1.47 4.56 -19.01
C SER A 130 -2.31 3.31 -18.91
N TYR A 131 -2.68 2.96 -17.69
CA TYR A 131 -3.66 1.96 -17.36
C TYR A 131 -4.87 2.61 -16.71
N ALA A 132 -6.04 2.25 -17.22
CA ALA A 132 -7.31 2.64 -16.64
C ALA A 132 -8.09 1.35 -16.32
N PRO A 133 -8.39 1.07 -15.03
CA PRO A 133 -9.16 -0.10 -14.63
C PRO A 133 -10.42 -0.29 -15.50
N GLN A 134 -10.74 -1.54 -15.80
CA GLN A 134 -11.90 -1.94 -16.63
C GLN A 134 -11.87 -1.47 -18.10
N SER A 135 -10.79 -0.83 -18.56
CA SER A 135 -10.61 -0.52 -19.99
C SER A 135 -10.16 -1.75 -20.77
N LYS A 136 -10.82 -2.02 -21.91
CA LYS A 136 -10.41 -3.07 -22.86
C LYS A 136 -9.17 -2.70 -23.68
N GLN A 137 -8.68 -1.46 -23.57
CA GLN A 137 -7.53 -0.96 -24.32
C GLN A 137 -6.22 -1.04 -23.52
N ASN A 138 -6.25 -1.59 -22.30
CA ASN A 138 -5.07 -1.69 -21.46
C ASN A 138 -4.07 -2.70 -22.02
N GLN A 139 -2.78 -2.39 -21.89
CA GLN A 139 -1.68 -3.28 -22.24
C GLN A 139 -1.35 -4.29 -21.13
N PHE A 140 -1.90 -4.10 -19.93
CA PHE A 140 -1.75 -4.96 -18.76
C PHE A 140 -2.99 -4.85 -17.87
N THR A 141 -3.19 -5.79 -16.95
CA THR A 141 -4.30 -5.76 -15.98
C THR A 141 -3.74 -5.78 -14.57
N GLY A 142 -4.28 -4.93 -13.70
CA GLY A 142 -3.92 -4.87 -12.29
C GLY A 142 -5.14 -4.69 -11.40
N ILE A 143 -5.45 -5.66 -10.56
CA ILE A 143 -6.60 -5.66 -9.65
C ILE A 143 -6.12 -5.34 -8.23
N GLY A 144 -6.60 -4.23 -7.70
CA GLY A 144 -6.39 -3.85 -6.32
C GLY A 144 -7.35 -4.59 -5.39
N LEU A 145 -6.79 -5.26 -4.39
CA LEU A 145 -7.48 -5.98 -3.33
C LEU A 145 -7.48 -5.16 -2.03
N LYS A 146 -8.44 -5.45 -1.16
CA LYS A 146 -8.47 -4.90 0.20
C LYS A 146 -7.32 -5.50 1.03
N GLN A 147 -6.88 -4.79 2.06
CA GLN A 147 -5.78 -5.28 2.90
C GLN A 147 -6.16 -6.52 3.71
N SER A 148 -7.46 -6.70 4.00
CA SER A 148 -8.02 -7.84 4.73
C SER A 148 -8.10 -9.13 3.91
N VAL A 149 -7.96 -9.04 2.58
CA VAL A 149 -7.98 -10.20 1.68
C VAL A 149 -6.63 -10.89 1.77
N GLU A 150 -6.62 -12.21 1.91
CA GLU A 150 -5.40 -13.01 1.90
C GLU A 150 -4.90 -13.18 0.46
N LEU A 151 -3.63 -12.85 0.22
CA LEU A 151 -2.95 -13.06 -1.06
C LEU A 151 -1.71 -13.92 -0.85
N TRP A 152 -1.71 -15.08 -1.47
CA TRP A 152 -0.62 -16.05 -1.42
C TRP A 152 0.08 -16.14 -2.75
N ALA A 153 1.39 -16.34 -2.76
CA ALA A 153 2.14 -16.64 -3.96
C ALA A 153 2.78 -18.02 -3.86
N THR A 154 2.76 -18.79 -4.95
CA THR A 154 3.51 -20.03 -5.08
C THR A 154 4.62 -19.86 -6.11
N ILE A 155 5.80 -20.41 -5.83
CA ILE A 155 6.83 -20.57 -6.86
C ILE A 155 6.52 -21.87 -7.60
N ASP A 156 6.32 -21.75 -8.91
CA ASP A 156 5.77 -22.83 -9.75
C ASP A 156 4.36 -23.28 -9.30
N SER A 157 3.75 -24.16 -10.09
CA SER A 157 2.40 -24.66 -9.84
C SER A 157 2.43 -25.69 -8.71
N VAL A 158 1.89 -25.31 -7.55
CA VAL A 158 1.77 -26.21 -6.40
C VAL A 158 0.39 -26.86 -6.37
N ALA A 159 0.35 -28.18 -6.26
CA ALA A 159 -0.88 -28.94 -6.21
C ALA A 159 -1.77 -28.51 -5.02
N GLY A 160 -3.04 -28.23 -5.34
CA GLY A 160 -4.06 -27.83 -4.38
C GLY A 160 -4.13 -26.33 -4.09
N LEU A 161 -3.33 -25.50 -4.74
CA LEU A 161 -3.62 -24.08 -4.90
C LEU A 161 -3.88 -23.80 -6.38
N GLU A 162 -5.03 -23.19 -6.67
CA GLU A 162 -5.38 -22.78 -8.03
C GLU A 162 -5.04 -21.29 -8.14
N PRO A 163 -3.90 -20.91 -8.75
CA PRO A 163 -3.55 -19.52 -8.94
C PRO A 163 -4.51 -18.85 -9.92
N VAL A 164 -4.74 -17.56 -9.70
CA VAL A 164 -5.50 -16.72 -10.62
C VAL A 164 -4.67 -16.50 -11.87
N THR A 165 -5.17 -16.91 -13.03
CA THR A 165 -4.47 -16.68 -14.30
C THR A 165 -4.76 -15.27 -14.83
N PRO A 166 -3.81 -14.64 -15.56
CA PRO A 166 -4.01 -13.33 -16.16
C PRO A 166 -5.27 -13.20 -17.03
N ASP A 167 -5.63 -14.27 -17.76
CA ASP A 167 -6.82 -14.31 -18.60
C ASP A 167 -8.14 -14.29 -17.80
N SER A 168 -8.11 -14.80 -16.57
CA SER A 168 -9.29 -14.86 -15.68
C SER A 168 -9.49 -13.60 -14.84
N LEU A 169 -8.51 -12.69 -14.80
CA LEU A 169 -8.55 -11.48 -13.97
C LEU A 169 -9.79 -10.63 -14.25
N ALA A 170 -10.21 -10.50 -15.51
CA ALA A 170 -11.37 -9.68 -15.88
C ALA A 170 -12.68 -10.16 -15.25
N ASP A 171 -12.79 -11.47 -14.97
CA ASP A 171 -13.99 -12.13 -14.42
C ASP A 171 -13.78 -12.57 -12.96
N LEU A 172 -12.73 -12.04 -12.29
CA LEU A 172 -12.39 -12.39 -10.93
C LEU A 172 -13.52 -12.05 -9.95
N ASP A 173 -13.97 -13.02 -9.16
CA ASP A 173 -14.93 -12.77 -8.08
C ASP A 173 -14.25 -12.01 -6.94
N GLN A 174 -14.44 -10.69 -6.89
CA GLN A 174 -13.88 -9.78 -5.88
C GLN A 174 -14.49 -9.93 -4.48
N ASN A 175 -15.46 -10.83 -4.29
CA ASN A 175 -16.04 -11.12 -2.98
C ASN A 175 -15.28 -12.23 -2.22
N LEU A 176 -14.30 -12.86 -2.84
CA LEU A 176 -13.46 -13.84 -2.16
C LEU A 176 -12.49 -13.12 -1.22
N ASP A 177 -12.30 -13.73 -0.05
CA ASP A 177 -11.36 -13.23 0.95
C ASP A 177 -9.93 -13.78 0.75
N GLN A 178 -9.70 -14.62 -0.27
CA GLN A 178 -8.44 -15.37 -0.44
C GLN A 178 -8.15 -15.60 -1.93
N TYR A 179 -6.93 -15.29 -2.36
CA TYR A 179 -6.43 -15.53 -3.72
C TYR A 179 -5.02 -16.12 -3.69
N ALA A 180 -4.70 -16.90 -4.72
CA ALA A 180 -3.35 -17.38 -4.99
C ALA A 180 -2.87 -16.78 -6.31
N ALA A 181 -1.58 -16.43 -6.37
CA ALA A 181 -0.87 -16.01 -7.57
C ALA A 181 0.30 -16.97 -7.83
N LEU A 182 0.66 -17.13 -9.10
CA LEU A 182 1.77 -17.94 -9.54
C LEU A 182 2.99 -17.05 -9.79
N ILE A 183 4.15 -17.49 -9.34
CA ILE A 183 5.44 -16.95 -9.74
C ILE A 183 6.08 -18.04 -10.60
N GLU A 184 6.03 -17.84 -11.92
CA GLU A 184 6.48 -18.85 -12.91
C GLU A 184 7.95 -19.26 -12.72
N ASP A 185 8.80 -18.32 -12.28
CA ASP A 185 10.23 -18.56 -12.12
C ASP A 185 10.80 -17.73 -10.96
N GLN A 186 11.80 -18.28 -10.28
CA GLN A 186 12.63 -17.58 -9.28
C GLN A 186 13.26 -16.31 -9.86
N SER A 187 13.46 -16.23 -11.18
CA SER A 187 13.95 -15.02 -11.84
C SER A 187 12.98 -13.83 -11.72
N SER A 188 11.69 -14.06 -11.47
CA SER A 188 10.64 -13.04 -11.34
C SER A 188 10.42 -12.56 -9.89
N LEU A 189 11.11 -13.15 -8.92
CA LEU A 189 11.03 -12.76 -7.52
C LEU A 189 11.59 -11.35 -7.26
N PRO A 190 10.92 -10.52 -6.43
CA PRO A 190 11.46 -9.23 -6.02
C PRO A 190 12.81 -9.32 -5.31
N GLU A 191 13.66 -8.34 -5.61
CA GLU A 191 14.98 -8.17 -4.99
C GLU A 191 14.95 -7.24 -3.76
N SER A 192 13.79 -6.68 -3.42
CA SER A 192 13.56 -5.85 -2.24
C SER A 192 12.51 -6.49 -1.33
N ALA A 193 12.65 -6.30 -0.01
CA ALA A 193 11.64 -6.76 0.94
C ALA A 193 10.26 -6.11 0.72
N TYR A 194 10.23 -4.84 0.31
CA TYR A 194 8.98 -4.10 0.04
C TYR A 194 8.24 -4.63 -1.20
N GLY A 195 8.93 -5.25 -2.16
CA GLY A 195 8.30 -5.94 -3.27
C GLY A 195 7.37 -7.10 -2.84
N TYR A 196 7.54 -7.64 -1.64
CA TYR A 196 6.68 -8.68 -1.08
C TYR A 196 5.60 -8.13 -0.12
N ASP A 197 5.53 -6.82 0.16
CA ASP A 197 4.59 -6.22 1.14
C ASP A 197 3.11 -6.46 0.81
N THR A 198 2.82 -6.73 -0.47
CA THR A 198 1.49 -7.12 -0.95
C THR A 198 1.09 -8.55 -0.58
N LEU A 199 2.06 -9.45 -0.39
CA LEU A 199 1.81 -10.85 -0.07
C LEU A 199 1.66 -11.05 1.45
N ASP A 200 0.74 -11.93 1.83
CA ASP A 200 0.70 -12.45 3.20
C ASP A 200 1.62 -13.65 3.34
N THR A 201 1.64 -14.51 2.32
CA THR A 201 2.37 -15.79 2.33
C THR A 201 3.07 -16.07 1.01
N LEU A 202 4.33 -16.48 1.08
CA LEU A 202 5.10 -17.05 -0.02
C LEU A 202 5.28 -18.55 0.22
N ILE A 203 4.95 -19.36 -0.76
CA ILE A 203 5.03 -20.82 -0.69
C ILE A 203 6.08 -21.27 -1.69
N VAL A 204 7.07 -22.01 -1.19
CA VAL A 204 8.16 -22.57 -1.97
C VAL A 204 8.10 -24.09 -1.81
N ASP A 205 7.81 -24.77 -2.90
CA ASP A 205 7.83 -26.24 -2.97
C ASP A 205 8.94 -26.66 -3.94
N SER A 206 9.89 -27.45 -3.42
CA SER A 206 10.95 -28.15 -4.16
C SER A 206 11.95 -27.31 -5.00
N ASP A 207 11.68 -26.05 -5.34
CA ASP A 207 12.62 -25.14 -5.98
C ASP A 207 13.22 -24.13 -4.97
N PHE A 208 14.48 -24.35 -4.60
CA PHE A 208 15.23 -23.50 -3.67
C PHE A 208 16.33 -22.66 -4.35
N SER A 209 16.29 -22.52 -5.67
CA SER A 209 17.39 -21.96 -6.49
C SER A 209 17.48 -20.43 -6.53
N SER A 210 16.84 -19.73 -5.57
CA SER A 210 16.87 -18.26 -5.46
C SER A 210 18.30 -17.71 -5.38
N SER A 211 18.58 -16.61 -6.08
CA SER A 211 19.85 -15.89 -5.94
C SER A 211 20.03 -15.30 -4.54
N ASP A 212 21.27 -15.02 -4.13
CA ASP A 212 21.58 -14.47 -2.79
C ASP A 212 20.78 -13.18 -2.49
N GLN A 213 20.68 -12.27 -3.46
CA GLN A 213 19.97 -11.01 -3.28
C GLN A 213 18.45 -11.20 -3.07
N LYS A 214 17.84 -12.16 -3.78
CA LYS A 214 16.40 -12.46 -3.65
C LYS A 214 16.10 -13.20 -2.36
N ASN A 215 16.98 -14.14 -1.99
CA ASN A 215 16.86 -14.84 -0.72
C ASN A 215 16.96 -13.86 0.46
N GLU A 216 17.87 -12.89 0.38
CA GLU A 216 17.98 -11.81 1.36
C GLU A 216 16.70 -10.98 1.45
N ALA A 217 16.11 -10.60 0.31
CA ALA A 217 14.84 -9.88 0.28
C ALA A 217 13.69 -10.66 0.94
N ILE A 218 13.61 -11.97 0.68
CA ILE A 218 12.63 -12.86 1.34
C ILE A 218 12.90 -12.95 2.84
N ARG A 219 14.17 -13.13 3.24
CA ARG A 219 14.57 -13.18 4.65
C ARG A 219 14.18 -11.90 5.40
N GLU A 220 14.47 -10.74 4.82
CA GLU A 220 14.09 -9.44 5.39
C GLU A 220 12.57 -9.26 5.46
N TRP A 221 11.84 -9.68 4.43
CA TRP A 221 10.38 -9.63 4.42
C TRP A 221 9.76 -10.53 5.51
N VAL A 222 10.26 -11.77 5.66
CA VAL A 222 9.84 -12.68 6.74
C VAL A 222 10.19 -12.06 8.10
N ALA A 223 11.42 -11.58 8.29
CA ALA A 223 11.83 -10.92 9.53
C ALA A 223 10.94 -9.69 9.87
N ASN A 224 10.41 -9.01 8.85
CA ASN A 224 9.50 -7.87 8.98
C ASN A 224 8.02 -8.27 9.15
N GLY A 225 7.67 -9.55 9.25
CA GLY A 225 6.32 -10.01 9.55
C GLY A 225 5.66 -10.92 8.50
N GLY A 226 6.34 -11.17 7.38
CA GLY A 226 5.87 -12.08 6.32
C GLY A 226 5.74 -13.54 6.80
N HIS A 227 5.06 -14.35 5.99
CA HIS A 227 4.91 -15.78 6.21
C HIS A 227 5.54 -16.56 5.06
N LEU A 228 6.60 -17.32 5.35
CA LEU A 228 7.19 -18.25 4.39
C LEU A 228 6.71 -19.68 4.68
N VAL A 229 6.26 -20.39 3.64
CA VAL A 229 5.98 -21.83 3.69
C VAL A 229 7.04 -22.53 2.85
N LEU A 230 7.76 -23.48 3.46
CA LEU A 230 8.74 -24.31 2.78
C LEU A 230 8.27 -25.77 2.81
N CYS A 231 8.13 -26.36 1.64
CA CYS A 231 7.84 -27.78 1.45
C CYS A 231 9.09 -28.43 0.85
N VAL A 232 9.73 -29.32 1.60
CA VAL A 232 11.07 -29.86 1.23
C VAL A 232 11.01 -31.32 0.80
N GLY A 233 10.10 -32.12 1.36
CA GLY A 233 9.94 -33.52 0.98
C GLY A 233 11.25 -34.31 0.94
N ALA A 234 11.58 -34.83 -0.25
CA ALA A 234 12.78 -35.60 -0.54
C ALA A 234 14.00 -34.73 -0.91
N ASP A 235 13.80 -33.47 -1.31
CA ASP A 235 14.80 -32.55 -1.86
C ASP A 235 15.63 -31.84 -0.77
N ILE A 236 15.97 -32.60 0.28
CA ILE A 236 16.75 -32.11 1.42
C ILE A 236 18.14 -31.62 1.01
N GLU A 237 18.77 -32.24 0.00
CA GLU A 237 20.09 -31.86 -0.47
C GLU A 237 20.06 -30.49 -1.15
N ALA A 238 19.04 -30.25 -1.99
CA ALA A 238 18.83 -28.95 -2.63
C ALA A 238 18.54 -27.87 -1.59
N TYR A 239 17.67 -28.15 -0.61
CA TYR A 239 17.41 -27.23 0.50
C TYR A 239 18.68 -26.92 1.30
N GLN A 240 19.47 -27.92 1.69
CA GLN A 240 20.70 -27.73 2.47
C GLN A 240 21.79 -26.93 1.72
N GLN A 241 21.81 -27.01 0.39
CA GLN A 241 22.72 -26.21 -0.45
C GLN A 241 22.19 -24.79 -0.69
N SER A 242 20.90 -24.54 -0.46
CA SER A 242 20.28 -23.23 -0.65
C SER A 242 20.58 -22.27 0.51
N GLN A 243 20.42 -20.97 0.22
CA GLN A 243 20.55 -19.93 1.24
C GLN A 243 19.45 -19.99 2.32
N TYR A 244 18.29 -20.60 2.02
CA TYR A 244 17.21 -20.79 2.99
C TYR A 244 17.68 -21.59 4.23
N ALA A 245 18.47 -22.65 4.02
CA ALA A 245 19.00 -23.44 5.13
C ALA A 245 19.95 -22.67 6.05
N GLY A 246 20.51 -21.55 5.58
CA GLY A 246 21.42 -20.70 6.36
C GLY A 246 20.75 -19.88 7.47
N TRP A 247 19.46 -19.57 7.32
CA TRP A 247 18.74 -18.69 8.26
C TRP A 247 17.43 -19.26 8.79
N VAL A 248 16.82 -20.23 8.11
CA VAL A 248 15.58 -20.87 8.59
C VAL A 248 15.89 -21.73 9.83
N PRO A 249 15.22 -21.51 10.98
CA PRO A 249 15.55 -22.16 12.25
C PRO A 249 14.97 -23.58 12.36
N VAL A 250 15.18 -24.42 11.33
CA VAL A 250 14.77 -25.83 11.29
C VAL A 250 15.96 -26.68 10.87
N LYS A 251 16.38 -27.60 11.73
CA LYS A 251 17.48 -28.53 11.42
C LYS A 251 16.96 -29.71 10.62
N THR A 252 17.66 -30.06 9.55
CA THR A 252 17.31 -31.20 8.67
C THR A 252 18.39 -32.29 8.80
N LEU A 253 17.98 -33.53 9.07
CA LEU A 253 18.85 -34.65 9.48
C LEU A 253 18.85 -35.84 8.48
N GLY A 254 18.40 -35.61 7.25
CA GLY A 254 18.20 -36.64 6.22
C GLY A 254 16.72 -36.89 5.92
N THR A 255 16.42 -37.94 5.15
CA THR A 255 15.05 -38.32 4.78
C THR A 255 14.58 -39.56 5.56
N LYS A 256 13.26 -39.74 5.65
CA LYS A 256 12.61 -40.90 6.25
C LYS A 256 11.33 -41.26 5.49
N ASN A 257 10.99 -42.54 5.48
CA ASN A 257 9.72 -43.01 4.92
C ASN A 257 8.64 -42.99 6.00
N VAL A 258 7.52 -42.34 5.73
CA VAL A 258 6.41 -42.14 6.68
C VAL A 258 5.15 -42.80 6.13
N ARG A 259 4.55 -43.67 6.95
CA ARG A 259 3.28 -44.34 6.65
C ARG A 259 2.09 -43.76 7.39
N ASP A 260 2.33 -43.25 8.60
CA ASP A 260 1.29 -42.64 9.41
C ASP A 260 1.30 -41.12 9.21
N LEU A 261 0.29 -40.64 8.49
CA LEU A 261 0.06 -39.21 8.22
C LEU A 261 -1.24 -38.73 8.88
N SER A 262 -1.77 -39.48 9.85
CA SER A 262 -3.06 -39.18 10.49
C SER A 262 -3.08 -37.79 11.13
N SER A 263 -1.95 -37.34 11.69
CA SER A 263 -1.83 -35.98 12.26
C SER A 263 -1.98 -34.89 11.20
N LEU A 264 -1.50 -35.14 9.97
CA LEU A 264 -1.63 -34.20 8.85
C LEU A 264 -3.07 -34.16 8.33
N GLU A 265 -3.74 -35.31 8.27
CA GLU A 265 -5.18 -35.42 7.94
C GLU A 265 -6.03 -34.61 8.94
N LEU A 266 -5.72 -34.73 10.24
CA LEU A 266 -6.34 -33.96 11.31
C LEU A 266 -6.07 -32.46 11.17
N TYR A 267 -4.81 -32.07 10.87
CA TYR A 267 -4.45 -30.67 10.63
C TYR A 267 -5.24 -30.10 9.46
N ALA A 268 -5.33 -30.81 8.33
CA ALA A 268 -6.15 -30.43 7.19
C ALA A 268 -7.66 -30.40 7.53
N ALA A 269 -8.10 -31.05 8.61
CA ALA A 269 -9.50 -31.22 9.01
C ALA A 269 -10.35 -31.88 7.92
N VAL A 270 -9.80 -32.93 7.30
CA VAL A 270 -10.49 -33.73 6.29
C VAL A 270 -10.64 -35.17 6.81
N ARG A 271 -11.67 -35.87 6.34
CA ARG A 271 -11.94 -37.27 6.72
C ARG A 271 -11.25 -38.29 5.81
N SER A 272 -10.78 -37.87 4.64
CA SER A 272 -10.08 -38.72 3.68
C SER A 272 -8.69 -39.06 4.21
N ARG A 273 -8.31 -40.33 4.07
CA ARG A 273 -7.00 -40.80 4.50
C ARG A 273 -5.97 -40.71 3.40
N ILE A 274 -4.75 -40.37 3.76
CA ILE A 274 -3.60 -40.43 2.87
C ILE A 274 -3.18 -41.90 2.77
N ARG A 275 -3.24 -42.46 1.57
CA ARG A 275 -2.89 -43.87 1.31
C ARG A 275 -1.54 -43.93 0.62
N GLY A 276 -0.55 -44.53 1.27
CA GLY A 276 0.75 -44.76 0.67
C GLY A 276 1.89 -44.62 1.67
N VAL A 277 3.11 -44.61 1.13
CA VAL A 277 4.32 -44.26 1.87
C VAL A 277 4.79 -42.94 1.29
N ALA A 278 4.97 -41.93 2.14
CA ALA A 278 5.53 -40.65 1.74
C ALA A 278 7.00 -40.57 2.16
N THR A 279 7.82 -39.93 1.34
CA THR A 279 9.19 -39.55 1.73
C THR A 279 9.11 -38.20 2.43
N ALA A 280 9.58 -38.14 3.67
CA ALA A 280 9.60 -36.90 4.45
C ALA A 280 11.01 -36.58 4.93
N SER A 281 11.34 -35.30 5.00
CA SER A 281 12.53 -34.79 5.67
C SER A 281 12.47 -35.05 7.18
N ARG A 282 13.56 -35.53 7.76
CA ARG A 282 13.72 -35.64 9.22
C ARG A 282 14.09 -34.27 9.75
N ILE A 283 13.13 -33.63 10.43
CA ILE A 283 13.28 -32.28 10.96
C ILE A 283 13.38 -32.26 12.48
N GLU A 284 14.12 -31.29 13.00
CA GLU A 284 14.25 -30.98 14.42
C GLU A 284 14.18 -29.47 14.63
N ILE A 285 13.44 -29.03 15.65
CA ILE A 285 13.27 -27.62 16.00
C ILE A 285 13.70 -27.38 17.45
N SER A 286 14.35 -26.24 17.71
CA SER A 286 14.63 -25.77 19.07
C SER A 286 13.53 -24.88 19.63
N THR A 287 12.77 -24.23 18.76
CA THR A 287 11.77 -23.21 19.08
C THR A 287 10.60 -23.31 18.09
N GLY A 288 9.39 -22.98 18.52
CA GLY A 288 8.19 -23.01 17.67
C GLY A 288 7.15 -24.06 18.09
N GLU A 289 6.19 -24.30 17.21
CA GLU A 289 5.05 -25.21 17.41
C GLU A 289 5.12 -26.38 16.43
N VAL A 290 4.93 -27.62 16.93
CA VAL A 290 4.73 -28.80 16.09
C VAL A 290 3.24 -28.92 15.78
N LEU A 291 2.86 -28.73 14.52
CA LEU A 291 1.46 -28.74 14.09
C LEU A 291 1.00 -30.15 13.64
N ALA A 292 1.91 -30.96 13.12
CA ALA A 292 1.65 -32.37 12.82
C ALA A 292 2.90 -33.22 13.12
N THR A 293 2.66 -34.39 13.73
CA THR A 293 3.71 -35.35 14.07
C THR A 293 3.47 -36.70 13.38
N GLY A 294 4.55 -37.34 12.95
CA GLY A 294 4.55 -38.77 12.62
C GLY A 294 5.05 -39.59 13.80
N LEU A 295 5.17 -40.91 13.60
CA LEU A 295 5.73 -41.83 14.59
C LEU A 295 7.20 -41.50 14.93
N ASP A 296 7.99 -41.13 13.92
CA ASP A 296 9.43 -40.88 14.04
C ASP A 296 9.76 -39.38 14.02
N GLY A 297 8.93 -38.56 14.69
CA GLY A 297 9.16 -37.12 14.86
C GLY A 297 8.28 -36.20 13.99
N PRO A 298 8.52 -34.87 14.06
CA PRO A 298 7.64 -33.87 13.46
C PRO A 298 7.58 -33.98 11.93
N LEU A 299 6.44 -33.57 11.37
CA LEU A 299 6.17 -33.51 9.92
C LEU A 299 5.78 -32.11 9.46
N LEU A 300 5.12 -31.34 10.32
CA LEU A 300 4.76 -29.95 10.05
C LEU A 300 5.08 -29.14 11.29
N VAL A 301 5.91 -28.11 11.12
CA VAL A 301 6.31 -27.22 12.20
C VAL A 301 6.10 -25.77 11.77
N ARG A 302 5.86 -24.90 12.75
CA ARG A 302 5.79 -23.46 12.56
C ARG A 302 6.73 -22.80 13.54
N VAL A 303 7.74 -22.13 13.00
CA VAL A 303 8.82 -21.51 13.77
C VAL A 303 8.78 -20.00 13.57
N PRO A 304 8.96 -19.20 14.63
CA PRO A 304 9.09 -17.74 14.48
C PRO A 304 10.45 -17.40 13.87
N TYR A 305 10.49 -16.34 13.06
CA TYR A 305 11.74 -15.73 12.58
C TYR A 305 11.55 -14.21 12.48
N GLY A 306 12.30 -13.45 13.29
CA GLY A 306 12.04 -12.03 13.49
C GLY A 306 10.61 -11.79 13.98
N LEU A 307 9.84 -10.99 13.25
CA LEU A 307 8.43 -10.70 13.53
C LEU A 307 7.46 -11.52 12.67
N GLY A 308 7.98 -12.36 11.78
CA GLY A 308 7.21 -13.24 10.91
C GLY A 308 7.26 -14.69 11.35
N ILE A 309 6.86 -15.57 10.44
CA ILE A 309 6.80 -17.00 10.69
C ILE A 309 7.28 -17.79 9.48
N VAL A 310 7.92 -18.93 9.75
CA VAL A 310 8.24 -19.94 8.76
C VAL A 310 7.45 -21.21 9.09
N THR A 311 6.59 -21.65 8.18
CA THR A 311 5.96 -22.98 8.24
C THR A 311 6.81 -23.93 7.42
N PHE A 312 7.32 -24.98 8.04
CA PHE A 312 8.15 -25.99 7.37
C PHE A 312 7.39 -27.31 7.32
N LEU A 313 7.10 -27.77 6.10
CA LEU A 313 6.52 -29.07 5.82
C LEU A 313 7.63 -30.04 5.40
N ALA A 314 7.74 -31.14 6.14
CA ALA A 314 8.70 -32.20 5.86
C ALA A 314 8.38 -32.98 4.58
N LEU A 315 7.20 -32.77 3.98
CA LEU A 315 6.71 -33.42 2.76
C LEU A 315 6.69 -32.40 1.62
N ASP A 316 6.58 -32.89 0.40
CA ASP A 316 6.40 -32.13 -0.84
C ASP A 316 4.92 -32.29 -1.26
N LEU A 317 4.26 -31.21 -1.71
CA LEU A 317 2.83 -31.24 -2.04
C LEU A 317 2.57 -31.87 -3.42
N ASP A 318 3.55 -31.80 -4.31
CA ASP A 318 3.56 -32.29 -5.69
C ASP A 318 4.06 -33.72 -5.82
N THR A 319 4.19 -34.46 -4.72
CA THR A 319 4.56 -35.88 -4.74
C THR A 319 3.47 -36.79 -4.20
N SER A 320 3.46 -38.03 -4.71
CA SER A 320 2.61 -39.08 -4.14
C SER A 320 3.06 -39.39 -2.70
N PRO A 321 2.15 -39.53 -1.73
CA PRO A 321 0.69 -39.70 -1.87
C PRO A 321 -0.15 -38.41 -1.76
N LEU A 322 0.46 -37.24 -1.56
CA LEU A 322 -0.26 -35.99 -1.31
C LEU A 322 -0.95 -35.43 -2.56
N MET A 323 -0.28 -35.47 -3.71
CA MET A 323 -0.85 -35.01 -4.99
C MET A 323 -2.21 -35.67 -5.31
N ASN A 324 -2.39 -36.93 -4.93
CA ASN A 324 -3.61 -37.71 -5.22
C ASN A 324 -4.63 -37.70 -4.06
N TRP A 325 -4.38 -36.93 -3.00
CA TRP A 325 -5.22 -36.92 -1.82
C TRP A 325 -6.27 -35.81 -1.89
N ASP A 326 -7.55 -36.19 -1.75
CA ASP A 326 -8.69 -35.25 -1.77
C ASP A 326 -8.58 -34.08 -0.77
N GLY A 327 -7.79 -34.24 0.30
CA GLY A 327 -7.61 -33.22 1.33
C GLY A 327 -6.54 -32.17 1.02
N LEU A 328 -5.83 -32.28 -0.10
CA LEU A 328 -4.69 -31.42 -0.44
C LEU A 328 -5.09 -29.93 -0.50
N ASN A 329 -6.22 -29.60 -1.13
CA ASN A 329 -6.69 -28.20 -1.24
C ASN A 329 -6.98 -27.55 0.11
N ASN A 330 -7.35 -28.33 1.13
CA ASN A 330 -7.58 -27.82 2.48
C ASN A 330 -6.28 -27.72 3.26
N LEU A 331 -5.36 -28.68 3.05
CA LEU A 331 -4.02 -28.62 3.60
C LEU A 331 -3.27 -27.38 3.09
N SER A 332 -3.20 -27.18 1.77
CA SER A 332 -2.51 -26.06 1.13
C SER A 332 -3.05 -24.71 1.62
N ARG A 333 -4.38 -24.55 1.68
CA ARG A 333 -5.06 -23.37 2.23
C ARG A 333 -4.65 -23.10 3.68
N LYS A 334 -4.59 -24.14 4.52
CA LYS A 334 -4.19 -24.03 5.93
C LYS A 334 -2.70 -23.81 6.14
N LEU A 335 -1.87 -24.30 5.23
CA LEU A 335 -0.44 -23.98 5.21
C LEU A 335 -0.25 -22.50 4.88
N ALA A 336 -0.99 -22.01 3.89
CA ALA A 336 -0.92 -20.65 3.39
C ALA A 336 -1.49 -19.62 4.38
N THR A 337 -2.50 -20.00 5.18
CA THR A 337 -3.13 -19.09 6.12
C THR A 337 -2.23 -18.81 7.32
N ARG A 338 -1.87 -17.53 7.51
CA ARG A 338 -1.04 -17.05 8.63
C ARG A 338 -1.72 -17.22 9.99
N ALA A 339 -3.01 -16.86 10.08
CA ALA A 339 -3.75 -16.77 11.33
C ALA A 339 -4.45 -18.08 11.75
N LYS A 340 -4.59 -18.29 13.06
CA LYS A 340 -5.67 -19.13 13.65
C LYS A 340 -7.02 -18.41 13.49
N GLN A 341 -7.35 -17.87 12.31
CA GLN A 341 -8.69 -17.35 12.06
C GLN A 341 -9.61 -18.56 11.90
N PRO A 342 -10.61 -18.74 12.78
CA PRO A 342 -11.70 -19.64 12.45
C PRO A 342 -12.30 -19.11 11.14
N LEU A 343 -12.25 -19.88 10.06
CA LEU A 343 -12.94 -19.57 8.79
C LEU A 343 -14.43 -19.19 9.02
N ALA A 344 -15.03 -19.67 10.11
CA ALA A 344 -16.39 -19.33 10.54
C ALA A 344 -16.57 -17.94 11.18
N SER A 345 -15.49 -17.23 11.54
CA SER A 345 -15.53 -15.98 12.29
C SER A 345 -15.51 -14.71 11.43
N SER A 346 -15.17 -14.80 10.13
CA SER A 346 -15.20 -13.64 9.21
C SER A 346 -16.62 -13.07 9.09
N GLN A 347 -17.63 -13.93 8.90
CA GLN A 347 -19.04 -13.51 8.83
C GLN A 347 -19.59 -13.03 10.18
N GLN A 348 -19.19 -13.67 11.29
CA GLN A 348 -19.70 -13.32 12.62
C GLN A 348 -19.06 -12.03 13.15
N ASN A 349 -17.78 -11.78 12.85
CA ASN A 349 -17.07 -10.54 13.18
C ASN A 349 -17.47 -9.38 12.26
N ALA A 350 -17.81 -9.61 11.00
CA ALA A 350 -18.43 -8.58 10.15
C ALA A 350 -19.81 -8.15 10.69
N VAL A 351 -20.58 -9.09 11.26
CA VAL A 351 -21.87 -8.82 11.90
C VAL A 351 -21.71 -8.21 13.30
N LEU A 352 -20.72 -8.64 14.08
CA LEU A 352 -20.40 -8.09 15.41
C LEU A 352 -19.74 -6.71 15.31
N GLY A 353 -18.84 -6.49 14.37
CA GLY A 353 -18.27 -5.17 14.04
C GLY A 353 -19.37 -4.16 13.67
N LYS A 354 -20.34 -4.59 12.84
CA LYS A 354 -21.56 -3.79 12.57
C LYS A 354 -22.45 -3.53 13.80
N ARG A 355 -22.39 -4.36 14.85
CA ARG A 355 -23.23 -4.23 16.06
C ARG A 355 -22.53 -3.49 17.20
N ILE A 356 -21.20 -3.55 17.27
CA ILE A 356 -20.38 -2.93 18.33
C ILE A 356 -19.97 -1.51 17.91
N SER A 357 -19.84 -1.25 16.62
CA SER A 357 -19.53 0.06 16.07
C SER A 357 -20.79 0.72 15.52
N GLN A 358 -21.42 1.61 16.30
CA GLN A 358 -22.42 2.55 15.76
C GLN A 358 -21.80 3.54 14.75
N THR A 359 -20.47 3.54 14.59
CA THR A 359 -19.69 4.44 13.74
C THR A 359 -19.18 3.79 12.44
N GLY A 360 -19.41 2.49 12.22
CA GLY A 360 -18.99 1.78 11.00
C GLY A 360 -17.51 1.39 10.90
N ILE A 361 -16.70 1.64 11.95
CA ILE A 361 -15.28 1.27 12.05
C ILE A 361 -15.11 -0.25 12.16
N SER A 362 -14.40 -0.88 11.22
CA SER A 362 -14.07 -2.32 11.27
C SER A 362 -12.63 -2.61 11.72
N GLU A 363 -11.71 -1.65 11.60
CA GLU A 363 -10.28 -1.87 11.84
C GLU A 363 -9.70 -1.13 13.05
N LEU A 364 -8.74 -1.77 13.74
CA LEU A 364 -7.99 -1.11 14.82
C LEU A 364 -7.12 0.03 14.29
N GLU A 365 -6.59 -0.12 13.08
CA GLU A 365 -5.82 0.91 12.39
C GLU A 365 -6.63 2.20 12.18
N THR A 366 -7.94 2.08 11.89
CA THR A 366 -8.86 3.22 11.78
C THR A 366 -8.95 4.00 13.10
N GLN A 367 -9.04 3.29 14.24
CA GLN A 367 -9.09 3.95 15.55
C GLN A 367 -7.77 4.67 15.87
N LEU A 368 -6.64 4.01 15.56
CA LEU A 368 -5.32 4.58 15.72
C LEU A 368 -5.17 5.85 14.86
N PHE A 369 -5.55 5.78 13.59
CA PHE A 369 -5.53 6.89 12.65
C PHE A 369 -6.33 8.09 13.17
N HIS A 370 -7.56 7.87 13.64
CA HIS A 370 -8.39 8.95 14.20
C HIS A 370 -7.79 9.58 15.46
N SER A 371 -7.18 8.77 16.34
CA SER A 371 -6.55 9.28 17.56
C SER A 371 -5.41 10.26 17.26
N GLN A 372 -4.63 9.99 16.21
CA GLN A 372 -3.48 10.80 15.86
C GLN A 372 -3.84 12.07 15.07
N GLN A 373 -5.03 12.15 14.49
CA GLN A 373 -5.55 13.37 13.86
C GLN A 373 -5.99 14.45 14.85
N ASN A 374 -5.90 14.17 16.15
CA ASN A 374 -6.15 15.16 17.17
C ASN A 374 -4.86 15.95 17.46
N PHE A 375 -4.86 17.24 17.11
CA PHE A 375 -3.72 18.12 17.30
C PHE A 375 -3.90 18.96 18.57
N PRO A 376 -2.99 18.86 19.56
CA PRO A 376 -3.02 19.73 20.74
C PRO A 376 -2.96 21.20 20.32
N GLY A 377 -4.00 21.96 20.63
CA GLY A 377 -4.12 23.39 20.30
C GLY A 377 -5.03 23.72 19.11
N ILE A 378 -5.57 22.72 18.41
CA ILE A 378 -6.55 22.92 17.33
C ILE A 378 -7.93 22.51 17.84
N ASN A 379 -8.83 23.48 17.99
CA ASN A 379 -10.18 23.21 18.45
C ASN A 379 -11.07 22.93 17.25
N ARG A 380 -11.54 21.69 17.11
CA ARG A 380 -12.55 21.36 16.10
C ARG A 380 -13.94 21.55 16.72
N PRO A 381 -14.68 22.62 16.38
CA PRO A 381 -16.03 22.80 16.91
C PRO A 381 -16.91 21.61 16.53
N SER A 382 -17.77 21.21 17.46
CA SER A 382 -18.75 20.15 17.20
C SER A 382 -19.62 20.51 16.00
N HIS A 383 -19.95 19.53 15.16
CA HIS A 383 -20.86 19.73 14.04
C HIS A 383 -22.23 20.30 14.48
N TRP A 384 -22.69 19.97 15.69
CA TRP A 384 -23.88 20.56 16.30
C TRP A 384 -23.76 22.06 16.56
N TRP A 385 -22.57 22.54 16.93
CA TRP A 385 -22.31 23.96 17.12
C TRP A 385 -22.44 24.71 15.79
N VAL A 386 -21.89 24.15 14.72
CA VAL A 386 -22.00 24.71 13.37
C VAL A 386 -23.47 24.75 12.92
N MET A 387 -24.24 23.68 13.15
CA MET A 387 -25.68 23.65 12.85
C MET A 387 -26.46 24.71 13.62
N ALA A 388 -26.16 24.89 14.91
CA ALA A 388 -26.78 25.93 15.73
C ALA A 388 -26.45 27.33 15.20
N LEU A 389 -25.20 27.59 14.79
CA LEU A 389 -24.80 28.86 14.18
C LEU A 389 -25.52 29.12 12.85
N ILE A 390 -25.71 28.11 12.01
CA ILE A 390 -26.49 28.24 10.77
C ILE A 390 -27.95 28.60 11.07
N LEU A 391 -28.55 27.96 12.07
CA LEU A 391 -29.92 28.26 12.50
C LEU A 391 -30.02 29.71 13.03
N ILE A 392 -29.09 30.12 13.89
CA ILE A 392 -29.01 31.51 14.40
C ILE A 392 -28.84 32.50 13.24
N TYR A 393 -27.97 32.21 12.28
CA TYR A 393 -27.76 33.04 11.10
C TYR A 393 -29.04 33.20 10.26
N LEU A 394 -29.80 32.12 10.05
CA LEU A 394 -31.10 32.18 9.36
C LEU A 394 -32.13 33.01 10.14
N LEU A 395 -32.15 32.91 11.46
CA LEU A 395 -33.01 33.73 12.32
C LEU A 395 -32.63 35.21 12.29
N VAL A 396 -31.33 35.52 12.21
CA VAL A 396 -30.80 36.89 12.12
C VAL A 396 -31.18 37.53 10.78
N ILE A 397 -31.00 36.81 9.68
CA ILE A 397 -31.27 37.35 8.34
C ILE A 397 -32.76 37.48 8.01
N GLY A 398 -33.59 36.53 8.45
CA GLY A 398 -35.01 36.54 8.13
C GLY A 398 -35.84 37.28 9.19
N PRO A 399 -36.24 36.60 10.27
CA PRO A 399 -37.09 37.16 11.32
C PRO A 399 -36.55 38.45 11.97
N LEU A 400 -35.25 38.47 12.31
CA LEU A 400 -34.67 39.60 13.05
C LEU A 400 -34.50 40.83 12.17
N ASP A 401 -34.00 40.69 10.92
CA ASP A 401 -33.96 41.82 9.97
C ASP A 401 -35.36 42.38 9.73
N TYR A 402 -36.32 41.49 9.44
CA TYR A 402 -37.71 41.89 9.23
C TYR A 402 -38.25 42.70 10.41
N PHE A 403 -38.06 42.17 11.64
CA PHE A 403 -38.50 42.83 12.86
C PHE A 403 -37.81 44.17 13.08
N LEU A 404 -36.49 44.23 12.88
CA LEU A 404 -35.69 45.45 13.05
C LEU A 404 -36.17 46.56 12.10
N VAL A 405 -36.36 46.23 10.83
CA VAL A 405 -36.67 47.21 9.80
C VAL A 405 -38.15 47.61 9.82
N HIS A 406 -39.07 46.67 10.04
CA HIS A 406 -40.51 46.94 10.03
C HIS A 406 -41.03 47.48 11.36
N ARG A 407 -40.56 46.96 12.48
CA ARG A 407 -41.15 47.27 13.80
C ARG A 407 -40.37 48.31 14.58
N ILE A 408 -39.04 48.28 14.54
CA ILE A 408 -38.19 49.23 15.27
C ILE A 408 -37.93 50.48 14.41
N LEU A 409 -37.33 50.30 13.23
CA LEU A 409 -36.90 51.40 12.36
C LEU A 409 -38.04 51.98 11.50
N LYS A 410 -39.16 51.23 11.36
CA LYS A 410 -40.37 51.60 10.59
C LYS A 410 -40.09 52.05 9.14
N LYS A 411 -38.96 51.62 8.57
CA LYS A 411 -38.48 52.04 7.25
C LYS A 411 -37.99 50.81 6.47
N PRO A 412 -38.90 50.09 5.77
CA PRO A 412 -38.61 48.84 5.05
C PRO A 412 -37.41 48.87 4.09
N HIS A 413 -37.09 50.04 3.52
CA HIS A 413 -35.95 50.20 2.61
C HIS A 413 -34.58 50.14 3.30
N ILE A 414 -34.50 50.20 4.63
CA ILE A 414 -33.22 50.10 5.36
C ILE A 414 -32.64 48.68 5.28
N THR A 415 -33.45 47.66 4.94
CA THR A 415 -32.98 46.28 4.70
C THR A 415 -31.83 46.22 3.69
N TRP A 416 -31.81 47.10 2.68
CA TRP A 416 -30.71 47.19 1.71
C TRP A 416 -29.34 47.52 2.34
N ILE A 417 -29.31 48.03 3.57
CA ILE A 417 -28.08 48.33 4.33
C ILE A 417 -27.91 47.33 5.48
N THR A 418 -28.96 47.03 6.24
CA THR A 418 -28.86 46.13 7.40
C THR A 418 -28.52 44.72 6.99
N PHE A 419 -29.10 44.21 5.89
CA PHE A 419 -28.80 42.87 5.41
C PHE A 419 -27.31 42.72 5.01
N PRO A 420 -26.73 43.54 4.11
CA PRO A 420 -25.30 43.47 3.82
C PRO A 420 -24.41 43.68 5.05
N ALA A 421 -24.78 44.59 5.95
CA ALA A 421 -24.01 44.83 7.18
C ALA A 421 -23.97 43.59 8.09
N MET A 422 -25.11 42.92 8.28
CA MET A 422 -25.17 41.67 9.06
C MET A 422 -24.38 40.54 8.41
N VAL A 423 -24.44 40.42 7.08
CA VAL A 423 -23.63 39.46 6.33
C VAL A 423 -22.13 39.74 6.53
N LEU A 424 -21.69 41.00 6.44
CA LEU A 424 -20.30 41.38 6.67
C LEU A 424 -19.83 41.08 8.11
N ILE A 425 -20.69 41.35 9.11
CA ILE A 425 -20.40 41.01 10.51
C ILE A 425 -20.27 39.49 10.67
N ALA A 426 -21.16 38.70 10.07
CA ALA A 426 -21.10 37.24 10.13
C ALA A 426 -19.83 36.70 9.47
N ILE A 427 -19.42 37.26 8.32
CA ILE A 427 -18.17 36.90 7.63
C ILE A 427 -16.96 37.25 8.50
N ALA A 428 -16.91 38.46 9.07
CA ALA A 428 -15.81 38.90 9.92
C ALA A 428 -15.70 38.04 11.18
N TRP A 429 -16.83 37.76 11.83
CA TRP A 429 -16.91 36.90 13.01
C TRP A 429 -16.46 35.47 12.69
N GLY A 430 -17.02 34.86 11.64
CA GLY A 430 -16.67 33.50 11.21
C GLY A 430 -15.20 33.38 10.81
N GLY A 431 -14.65 34.39 10.13
CA GLY A 431 -13.23 34.47 9.82
C GLY A 431 -12.37 34.51 11.08
N PHE A 432 -12.70 35.40 12.03
CA PHE A 432 -11.97 35.51 13.30
C PHE A 432 -11.98 34.21 14.09
N THR A 433 -13.16 33.58 14.27
CA THR A 433 -13.26 32.29 14.98
C THR A 433 -12.49 31.19 14.25
N ALA A 434 -12.57 31.14 12.91
CA ALA A 434 -11.85 30.14 12.14
C ALA A 434 -10.32 30.28 12.31
N PHE A 435 -9.77 31.49 12.31
CA PHE A 435 -8.35 31.71 12.58
C PHE A 435 -7.95 31.37 14.02
N GLN A 436 -8.81 31.67 14.99
CA GLN A 436 -8.56 31.36 16.39
C GLN A 436 -8.58 29.85 16.66
N ASP A 437 -9.54 29.13 16.09
CA ASP A 437 -9.74 27.69 16.32
C ASP A 437 -8.72 26.81 15.59
N ASN A 438 -8.32 27.23 14.38
CA ASN A 438 -7.40 26.46 13.53
C ASN A 438 -5.92 26.84 13.72
N GLY A 439 -5.64 28.03 14.26
CA GLY A 439 -4.29 28.54 14.44
C GLY A 439 -3.59 28.92 13.13
N SER A 440 -2.33 29.34 13.27
CA SER A 440 -1.48 29.83 12.18
C SER A 440 -0.10 29.15 12.12
N VAL A 441 0.09 28.08 12.88
CA VAL A 441 1.37 27.37 13.02
C VAL A 441 1.26 25.98 12.42
N LEU A 442 2.36 25.49 11.85
CA LEU A 442 2.47 24.10 11.40
C LEU A 442 2.53 23.19 12.63
N HIS A 443 1.64 22.20 12.70
CA HIS A 443 1.62 21.23 13.79
C HIS A 443 1.94 19.83 13.25
N SER A 444 2.61 19.03 14.08
CA SER A 444 2.79 17.60 13.82
C SER A 444 2.48 16.78 15.06
N THR A 445 1.90 15.61 14.84
CA THR A 445 1.77 14.56 15.86
C THR A 445 2.52 13.33 15.39
N GLN A 446 3.17 12.64 16.32
CA GLN A 446 4.01 11.50 16.01
C GLN A 446 3.76 10.37 17.01
N LEU A 447 3.52 9.17 16.51
CA LEU A 447 3.45 7.94 17.30
C LEU A 447 4.52 6.97 16.79
N ASN A 448 5.34 6.48 17.72
CA ASN A 448 6.44 5.56 17.42
C ASN A 448 6.11 4.19 18.03
N VAL A 449 6.10 3.15 17.18
CA VAL A 449 5.98 1.76 17.60
C VAL A 449 7.29 1.08 17.24
N VAL A 450 7.94 0.44 18.21
CA VAL A 450 9.18 -0.32 17.99
C VAL A 450 8.95 -1.74 18.48
N ASP A 451 9.06 -2.68 17.57
CA ASP A 451 9.00 -4.11 17.82
C ASP A 451 10.43 -4.65 17.90
N TYR A 452 10.71 -5.48 18.90
CA TYR A 452 12.02 -6.10 19.13
C TYR A 452 11.87 -7.61 19.25
N ASP A 453 12.58 -8.35 18.41
CA ASP A 453 12.78 -9.78 18.57
C ASP A 453 14.07 -10.03 19.36
N VAL A 454 13.91 -10.62 20.56
CA VAL A 454 15.02 -10.95 21.46
C VAL A 454 15.86 -12.11 20.93
N ALA A 455 15.27 -13.04 20.17
CA ALA A 455 15.97 -14.24 19.71
C ALA A 455 17.01 -13.91 18.63
N GLU A 456 16.60 -13.19 17.58
CA GLU A 456 17.46 -12.83 16.44
C GLU A 456 18.09 -11.43 16.56
N GLY A 457 17.68 -10.66 17.58
CA GLY A 457 18.09 -9.26 17.75
C GLY A 457 17.53 -8.34 16.66
N GLN A 458 16.42 -8.70 16.03
CA GLN A 458 15.82 -7.90 14.96
C GLN A 458 14.92 -6.81 15.54
N MET A 459 15.04 -5.59 15.01
CA MET A 459 14.15 -4.47 15.31
C MET A 459 13.39 -4.04 14.09
N ARG A 460 12.12 -3.71 14.30
CA ARG A 460 11.29 -2.97 13.35
C ARG A 460 10.73 -1.75 14.05
N GLY A 461 10.86 -0.58 13.44
CA GLY A 461 10.17 0.61 13.91
C GLY A 461 9.22 1.18 12.87
N ARG A 462 8.05 1.60 13.36
CA ARG A 462 6.99 2.26 12.59
C ARG A 462 6.68 3.60 13.22
N PHE A 463 6.69 4.63 12.40
CA PHE A 463 6.39 6.00 12.78
C PHE A 463 5.17 6.49 12.03
N TYR A 464 4.11 6.76 12.77
CA TYR A 464 2.94 7.41 12.22
C TYR A 464 3.04 8.91 12.48
N LEU A 465 3.12 9.69 11.41
CA LEU A 465 3.30 11.14 11.44
C LEU A 465 2.07 11.80 10.83
N ASN A 466 1.41 12.70 11.56
CA ASN A 466 0.39 13.57 10.97
C ASN A 466 0.88 15.00 10.93
N LEU A 467 0.73 15.64 9.78
CA LEU A 467 1.09 17.03 9.51
C LEU A 467 -0.18 17.85 9.32
N TYR A 468 -0.29 18.94 10.07
CA TYR A 468 -1.36 19.92 9.93
C TYR A 468 -0.80 21.24 9.42
N SER A 469 -1.36 21.75 8.32
CA SER A 469 -0.87 22.99 7.69
C SER A 469 -1.82 24.18 7.92
N PRO A 470 -1.33 25.34 8.39
CA PRO A 470 -2.14 26.55 8.51
C PRO A 470 -2.43 27.23 7.16
N GLU A 471 -1.75 26.83 6.09
CA GLU A 471 -1.85 27.42 4.75
C GLU A 471 -1.84 26.32 3.67
N THR A 472 -2.30 26.65 2.47
CA THR A 472 -2.19 25.73 1.33
C THR A 472 -0.77 25.79 0.79
N ARG A 473 0.02 24.73 1.01
CA ARG A 473 1.43 24.67 0.63
C ARG A 473 1.84 23.26 0.22
N ARG A 474 2.89 23.19 -0.60
CA ARG A 474 3.61 21.95 -0.94
C ARG A 474 4.86 21.84 -0.07
N TYR A 475 4.95 20.76 0.69
CA TYR A 475 6.05 20.54 1.64
C TYR A 475 7.05 19.51 1.12
N GLN A 476 8.29 19.62 1.59
CA GLN A 476 9.28 18.55 1.49
C GLN A 476 9.39 17.91 2.87
N VAL A 477 9.30 16.58 2.93
CA VAL A 477 9.31 15.81 4.17
C VAL A 477 10.42 14.78 4.10
N ASN A 478 11.32 14.83 5.08
CA ASN A 478 12.40 13.87 5.24
C ASN A 478 12.32 13.29 6.65
N VAL A 479 12.45 11.98 6.78
CA VAL A 479 12.45 11.29 8.07
C VAL A 479 13.83 10.68 8.31
N LYS A 480 14.32 10.86 9.52
CA LYS A 480 15.58 10.33 10.02
C LYS A 480 15.29 9.58 11.29
N SER A 481 15.81 8.37 11.39
CA SER A 481 15.52 7.48 12.50
C SER A 481 16.78 7.07 13.22
N SER A 482 16.62 6.76 14.49
CA SER A 482 17.69 6.28 15.36
C SER A 482 17.15 5.12 16.17
N VAL A 483 18.01 4.16 16.45
CA VAL A 483 17.67 3.08 17.37
C VAL A 483 17.47 3.67 18.79
N PRO A 484 16.42 3.28 19.54
CA PRO A 484 16.29 3.66 20.94
C PRO A 484 17.54 3.26 21.74
N ALA A 485 18.20 4.20 22.39
CA ALA A 485 19.40 3.96 23.19
C ALA A 485 19.55 5.04 24.28
N GLU A 486 20.31 4.74 25.33
CA GLU A 486 20.60 5.71 26.40
C GLU A 486 21.53 6.85 25.96
N SER A 487 22.37 6.61 24.94
CA SER A 487 23.31 7.61 24.42
C SER A 487 22.63 8.59 23.45
N LYS A 488 22.94 9.89 23.60
CA LYS A 488 22.42 10.97 22.75
C LYS A 488 23.12 11.09 21.39
N ASP A 489 24.31 10.52 21.22
CA ASP A 489 25.09 10.61 19.98
C ASP A 489 24.92 9.35 19.12
N GLN A 490 23.69 9.07 18.68
CA GLN A 490 23.39 7.97 17.76
C GLN A 490 23.36 8.48 16.31
N PRO A 491 23.97 7.75 15.36
CA PRO A 491 23.84 8.10 13.95
C PRO A 491 22.39 7.92 13.51
N PHE A 492 21.84 8.95 12.86
CA PHE A 492 20.57 8.84 12.18
C PHE A 492 20.75 8.12 10.85
N PHE A 493 19.83 7.21 10.53
CA PHE A 493 19.78 6.53 9.24
C PHE A 493 18.51 6.92 8.47
N PRO A 494 18.55 6.87 7.13
CA PRO A 494 17.39 7.13 6.30
C PRO A 494 16.31 6.06 6.54
N THR A 495 15.05 6.44 6.37
CA THR A 495 13.89 5.60 6.72
C THR A 495 12.92 5.62 5.57
N HIS A 496 12.33 4.46 5.27
CA HIS A 496 11.35 4.33 4.20
C HIS A 496 10.10 5.11 4.57
N LEU A 497 9.71 6.10 3.77
CA LEU A 497 8.62 7.04 4.02
C LEU A 497 7.54 6.86 2.96
N SER A 498 6.31 6.69 3.43
CA SER A 498 5.12 6.58 2.60
C SER A 498 3.98 7.44 3.15
N TRP A 499 2.93 7.64 2.36
CA TRP A 499 1.67 8.14 2.91
C TRP A 499 0.98 7.03 3.72
N ASN A 500 0.15 7.42 4.68
CA ASN A 500 -0.71 6.52 5.43
C ASN A 500 -2.19 6.79 5.10
N GLY A 501 -2.98 5.73 4.92
CA GLY A 501 -4.38 5.81 4.48
C GLY A 501 -5.30 4.98 5.36
N LEU A 502 -6.58 5.35 5.44
CA LEU A 502 -7.58 4.60 6.19
C LEU A 502 -8.01 3.33 5.43
N PRO A 503 -7.90 2.13 6.02
CA PRO A 503 -8.39 0.88 5.41
C PRO A 503 -9.91 0.73 5.56
N GLU A 504 -10.66 1.70 5.02
CA GLU A 504 -12.12 1.77 5.16
C GLU A 504 -12.78 2.09 3.82
N SER A 505 -14.09 1.80 3.71
CA SER A 505 -14.93 2.22 2.58
C SER A 505 -15.55 3.61 2.74
N THR A 506 -15.35 4.24 3.91
CA THR A 506 -15.88 5.56 4.24
C THR A 506 -15.17 6.69 3.48
N PHE A 507 -15.62 7.93 3.69
CA PHE A 507 -14.93 9.12 3.20
C PHE A 507 -13.45 9.12 3.64
N ALA A 508 -12.55 9.54 2.74
CA ALA A 508 -11.09 9.45 2.89
C ALA A 508 -10.50 8.04 3.04
N GLY A 509 -11.32 6.98 2.97
CA GLY A 509 -10.91 5.59 2.98
C GLY A 509 -10.27 5.13 1.67
N MET A 510 -9.45 4.09 1.75
CA MET A 510 -8.76 3.52 0.60
C MET A 510 -9.63 2.56 -0.21
N TYR A 511 -10.71 2.03 0.35
CA TYR A 511 -11.59 1.07 -0.34
C TYR A 511 -12.66 1.75 -1.19
N ARG A 512 -12.40 2.98 -1.63
CA ARG A 512 -13.21 3.69 -2.60
C ARG A 512 -12.61 3.47 -3.98
N SER A 513 -13.46 3.32 -4.99
CA SER A 513 -13.02 3.20 -6.38
C SER A 513 -12.53 4.55 -6.91
N ALA A 514 -11.38 4.54 -7.57
CA ALA A 514 -10.76 5.71 -8.18
C ALA A 514 -11.25 5.90 -9.62
N GLU A 515 -12.50 6.31 -9.79
CA GLU A 515 -13.02 6.59 -11.14
C GLU A 515 -12.23 7.72 -11.85
N GLY A 516 -12.09 7.60 -13.18
CA GLY A 516 -11.48 8.59 -14.06
C GLY A 516 -9.93 8.56 -14.16
N THR A 517 -9.36 9.49 -14.91
CA THR A 517 -7.92 9.55 -15.23
C THR A 517 -7.11 10.31 -14.18
N ILE A 518 -5.82 9.98 -14.00
CA ILE A 518 -4.88 10.76 -13.17
C ILE A 518 -4.71 12.17 -13.76
N THR A 519 -5.14 13.19 -13.02
CA THR A 519 -5.00 14.61 -13.36
C THR A 519 -4.44 15.41 -12.19
N GLY A 520 -3.87 16.56 -12.50
CA GLY A 520 -3.34 17.49 -11.49
C GLY A 520 -1.85 17.31 -11.19
N PRO A 521 -1.29 18.22 -10.37
CA PRO A 521 0.12 18.26 -10.07
C PRO A 521 0.53 17.15 -9.09
N GLU A 522 1.49 16.34 -9.51
CA GLU A 522 1.99 15.16 -8.79
C GLU A 522 2.89 15.57 -7.63
N TYR A 523 3.08 14.66 -6.67
CA TYR A 523 4.15 14.75 -5.69
C TYR A 523 5.01 13.49 -5.79
N GLN A 524 6.30 13.62 -5.49
CA GLN A 524 7.29 12.60 -5.81
C GLN A 524 7.86 12.01 -4.52
N PHE A 525 8.02 10.69 -4.50
CA PHE A 525 8.91 10.05 -3.54
C PHE A 525 10.35 10.23 -4.01
N SER A 526 11.28 10.40 -3.08
CA SER A 526 12.70 10.32 -3.42
C SER A 526 13.05 8.88 -3.82
N GLU A 527 14.26 8.67 -4.37
CA GLU A 527 14.79 7.32 -4.58
C GLU A 527 14.72 6.50 -3.27
N GLN A 528 14.30 5.23 -3.39
CA GLN A 528 14.05 4.33 -2.25
C GLN A 528 13.06 4.88 -1.20
N SER A 529 12.19 5.82 -1.61
CA SER A 529 11.16 6.45 -0.77
C SER A 529 11.67 7.02 0.55
N LYS A 530 12.90 7.53 0.63
CA LYS A 530 13.50 8.11 1.86
C LYS A 530 12.95 9.49 2.25
N GLY A 531 12.23 10.13 1.34
CA GLY A 531 11.64 11.45 1.48
C GLY A 531 10.46 11.64 0.52
N ILE A 532 9.68 12.69 0.76
CA ILE A 532 8.59 13.12 -0.12
C ILE A 532 8.83 14.56 -0.53
N GLU A 533 8.77 14.82 -1.83
CA GLU A 533 8.88 16.14 -2.42
C GLU A 533 7.53 16.62 -2.93
N ASN A 534 7.25 17.92 -2.77
CA ASN A 534 6.04 18.57 -3.23
C ASN A 534 4.72 18.05 -2.63
N LEU A 535 4.74 17.49 -1.41
CA LEU A 535 3.56 16.97 -0.71
C LEU A 535 2.50 18.06 -0.54
N PRO A 536 1.33 17.99 -1.20
CA PRO A 536 0.32 19.03 -1.10
C PRO A 536 -0.45 18.91 0.22
N VAL A 537 -0.50 19.99 1.00
CA VAL A 537 -1.35 20.09 2.19
C VAL A 537 -2.19 21.35 2.06
N LEU A 538 -3.52 21.19 2.13
CA LEU A 538 -4.45 22.32 2.07
C LEU A 538 -4.44 23.11 3.38
N LYS A 539 -4.85 24.37 3.31
CA LYS A 539 -5.09 25.21 4.50
C LYS A 539 -6.05 24.51 5.46
N TRP A 540 -5.61 24.38 6.71
CA TRP A 540 -6.30 23.69 7.80
C TRP A 540 -6.58 22.20 7.51
N GLY A 541 -5.84 21.64 6.56
CA GLY A 541 -5.87 20.22 6.20
C GLY A 541 -4.83 19.43 6.98
N THR A 542 -5.02 18.10 6.98
CA THR A 542 -4.10 17.15 7.60
C THR A 542 -3.60 16.15 6.56
N LYS A 543 -2.32 15.75 6.67
CA LYS A 543 -1.74 14.63 5.94
C LYS A 543 -1.17 13.61 6.90
N SER A 544 -1.46 12.33 6.64
CA SER A 544 -0.93 11.20 7.41
C SER A 544 0.17 10.52 6.61
N LEU A 545 1.30 10.26 7.26
CA LEU A 545 2.49 9.63 6.71
C LEU A 545 2.90 8.46 7.62
N LEU A 546 3.52 7.45 7.01
CA LEU A 546 4.06 6.28 7.68
C LEU A 546 5.54 6.17 7.30
N ALA A 547 6.41 6.11 8.29
CA ALA A 547 7.82 5.81 8.08
C ALA A 547 8.21 4.49 8.76
N GLU A 548 8.95 3.64 8.06
CA GLU A 548 9.32 2.30 8.49
C GLU A 548 10.82 2.06 8.36
N TRP A 549 11.38 1.34 9.32
CA TRP A 549 12.76 0.89 9.30
C TRP A 549 12.91 -0.45 10.00
N ASN A 550 13.97 -1.16 9.63
CA ASN A 550 14.48 -2.32 10.33
C ASN A 550 15.97 -2.12 10.64
N GLN A 551 16.44 -2.75 11.72
CA GLN A 551 17.85 -2.80 12.12
C GLN A 551 18.09 -4.08 12.90
N GLN A 552 19.26 -4.68 12.75
CA GLN A 552 19.69 -5.79 13.61
C GLN A 552 20.57 -5.25 14.74
N LYS A 553 20.17 -5.51 16.00
CA LYS A 553 20.92 -5.13 17.20
C LYS A 553 20.65 -6.16 18.30
N SER A 554 21.61 -7.05 18.52
CA SER A 554 21.54 -8.15 19.50
C SER A 554 21.52 -7.70 20.97
N ASP A 555 22.06 -6.51 21.27
CA ASP A 555 22.47 -6.18 22.65
C ASP A 555 21.51 -5.22 23.38
N LEU A 556 20.31 -4.99 22.86
CA LEU A 556 19.38 -4.01 23.43
C LEU A 556 18.73 -4.45 24.74
N VAL A 557 18.48 -5.75 24.87
CA VAL A 557 17.95 -6.38 26.07
C VAL A 557 19.01 -7.35 26.56
N THR A 558 20.05 -6.83 27.20
CA THR A 558 20.96 -7.67 27.98
C THR A 558 20.22 -8.08 29.25
N SER A 559 20.05 -9.39 29.46
CA SER A 559 19.41 -10.01 30.63
C SER A 559 20.19 -9.79 31.91
#